data_AF-A0A955TAF2-F1
#
_entry.id   AF-A0A955TAF2-F1
#
_cell.length_a   1.000
_cell.length_b   1.000
_cell.length_c   1.000
_cell.angle_alpha   90.00
_cell.angle_beta   90.00
_cell.angle_gamma   90.00
#
_symmetry.space_group_name_H-M   'P 1'
#
loop_
_entity.id
_entity.type
_entity.pdbx_description
1 polymer ?
#
loop_
_entity_poly.entity_id
_entity_poly.type
_entity_poly.pdbx_seq_one_letter_code
_entity_poly.pdbx_strand_id
1 'polypeptide(L)'
;MLKKIVPILVIVILFLWLRDAGYFDLDSYKQEFTNDNPGGTVHLFMDAALKRDAAQMKKYCIAGQEVACDQLLSEIATVNRTFKEYKASVSGTAGNRTGGTAKLWGEKGDLFMIVTFSVEDKDGVWYISTISSRRVSAS
;
A
#
# COMPACT_ATOMS: atom_id res chain seq x y z
N MET A 1 -47.95 -1.27 -16.23
CA MET A 1 -46.83 -0.75 -15.42
C MET A 1 -46.20 -1.80 -14.49
N LEU A 2 -46.95 -2.82 -14.03
CA LEU A 2 -46.46 -3.87 -13.11
C LEU A 2 -45.24 -4.67 -13.60
N LYS A 3 -45.12 -4.97 -14.90
CA LYS A 3 -44.01 -5.76 -15.47
C LYS A 3 -42.62 -5.10 -15.34
N LYS A 4 -42.52 -3.80 -15.03
CA LYS A 4 -41.25 -3.09 -14.86
C LYS A 4 -40.72 -3.10 -13.42
N ILE A 5 -41.59 -3.38 -12.44
CA ILE A 5 -41.23 -3.32 -11.00
C ILE A 5 -40.67 -4.67 -10.51
N VAL A 6 -41.19 -5.78 -11.03
CA VAL A 6 -40.76 -7.14 -10.69
C VAL A 6 -39.24 -7.37 -10.82
N PRO A 7 -38.56 -7.00 -11.93
CA PRO A 7 -37.12 -7.23 -12.04
C PRO A 7 -36.30 -6.43 -11.02
N ILE A 8 -36.75 -5.23 -10.66
CA ILE A 8 -36.08 -4.39 -9.65
C ILE A 8 -36.20 -5.04 -8.27
N LEU A 9 -37.40 -5.56 -7.93
CA LEU A 9 -37.64 -6.22 -6.65
C LEU A 9 -36.76 -7.48 -6.48
N VAL A 10 -36.62 -8.27 -7.55
CA VAL A 10 -35.77 -9.48 -7.55
C VAL A 10 -34.31 -9.13 -7.33
N ILE A 11 -33.79 -8.08 -7.97
CA ILE A 11 -32.40 -7.62 -7.78
C ILE A 11 -32.16 -7.14 -6.34
N VAL A 12 -33.10 -6.39 -5.76
CA VAL A 12 -32.99 -5.89 -4.39
C VAL A 12 -33.03 -7.05 -3.39
N ILE A 13 -33.93 -8.01 -3.55
CA ILE A 13 -34.01 -9.20 -2.67
C ILE A 13 -32.75 -10.06 -2.80
N LEU A 14 -32.24 -10.26 -4.02
CA LEU A 14 -31.00 -11.00 -4.25
C LEU A 14 -29.81 -10.31 -3.58
N PHE A 15 -29.73 -8.98 -3.69
CA PHE A 15 -28.67 -8.19 -3.05
C PHE A 15 -28.74 -8.26 -1.53
N LEU A 16 -29.95 -8.19 -0.95
CA LEU A 16 -30.15 -8.34 0.50
C LEU A 16 -29.79 -9.74 0.98
N TRP A 17 -30.16 -10.79 0.23
CA TRP A 17 -29.78 -12.17 0.54
C TRP A 17 -28.27 -12.39 0.51
N LEU A 18 -27.58 -11.82 -0.49
CA LEU A 18 -26.11 -11.90 -0.59
C LEU A 18 -25.40 -11.13 0.54
N ARG A 19 -26.00 -10.03 1.01
CA ARG A 19 -25.49 -9.28 2.16
C ARG A 19 -25.63 -10.07 3.47
N ASP A 20 -26.80 -10.64 3.73
CA ASP A 20 -27.05 -11.46 4.93
C ASP A 20 -26.24 -12.76 4.92
N ALA A 21 -25.96 -13.32 3.74
CA ALA A 21 -25.10 -14.49 3.57
C ALA A 21 -23.59 -14.19 3.72
N GLY A 22 -23.20 -12.95 4.05
CA GLY A 22 -21.80 -12.57 4.27
C GLY A 22 -20.94 -12.53 3.00
N TYR A 23 -21.53 -12.66 1.80
CA TYR A 23 -20.78 -12.56 0.54
C TYR A 23 -20.29 -11.13 0.24
N PHE A 24 -20.88 -10.13 0.91
CA PHE A 24 -20.50 -8.72 0.82
C PHE A 24 -20.08 -8.14 2.17
N ASP A 25 -19.39 -8.93 2.99
CA ASP A 25 -18.71 -8.35 4.15
C ASP A 25 -17.50 -7.54 3.65
N LEU A 26 -17.72 -6.26 3.34
CA LEU A 26 -16.66 -5.33 2.91
C LEU A 26 -15.59 -5.14 4.00
N ASP A 27 -15.86 -5.52 5.26
CA ASP A 27 -14.85 -5.55 6.31
C ASP A 27 -13.85 -6.71 6.13
N SER A 28 -14.20 -7.78 5.42
CA SER A 28 -13.29 -8.91 5.14
C SER A 28 -12.23 -8.58 4.07
N TYR A 29 -12.33 -7.43 3.41
CA TYR A 29 -11.31 -6.92 2.50
C TYR A 29 -10.31 -5.96 3.18
N LYS A 30 -10.29 -5.92 4.52
CA LYS A 30 -9.11 -5.45 5.25
C LYS A 30 -8.05 -6.54 5.17
N GLN A 31 -7.28 -6.53 4.08
CA GLN A 31 -6.12 -7.39 3.97
C GLN A 31 -5.15 -7.01 5.08
N GLU A 32 -5.05 -7.84 6.13
CA GLU A 32 -4.03 -7.71 7.14
C GLU A 32 -2.68 -8.00 6.47
N PHE A 33 -1.85 -6.96 6.33
CA PHE A 33 -0.52 -7.11 5.76
C PHE A 33 0.43 -7.66 6.82
N THR A 34 1.08 -8.76 6.50
CA THR A 34 2.10 -9.44 7.33
C THR A 34 3.48 -9.33 6.65
N ASN A 35 4.57 -9.44 7.42
CA ASN A 35 5.95 -9.38 6.88
C ASN A 35 6.50 -10.77 6.46
N ASP A 36 5.61 -11.72 6.24
CA ASP A 36 5.89 -13.10 5.79
C ASP A 36 5.99 -13.22 4.26
N ASN A 37 5.72 -12.12 3.55
CA ASN A 37 5.82 -12.04 2.10
C ASN A 37 6.31 -10.64 1.66
N PRO A 38 6.92 -10.52 0.47
CA PRO A 38 7.54 -9.26 0.03
C PRO A 38 6.55 -8.10 -0.12
N GLY A 39 5.32 -8.36 -0.58
CA GLY A 39 4.31 -7.33 -0.77
C GLY A 39 3.82 -6.74 0.55
N GLY A 40 3.61 -7.60 1.56
CA GLY A 40 3.23 -7.20 2.90
C GLY A 40 4.31 -6.41 3.63
N THR A 41 5.59 -6.82 3.53
CA THR A 41 6.72 -6.02 4.07
C THR A 41 6.79 -4.63 3.44
N VAL A 42 6.68 -4.51 2.12
CA VAL A 42 6.70 -3.21 1.44
C VAL A 42 5.51 -2.36 1.88
N HIS A 43 4.32 -2.95 2.03
CA HIS A 43 3.14 -2.25 2.51
C HIS A 43 3.34 -1.70 3.93
N LEU A 44 3.76 -2.55 4.86
CA LEU A 44 4.00 -2.19 6.26
C LEU A 44 5.10 -1.12 6.39
N PHE A 45 6.17 -1.24 5.60
CA PHE A 45 7.23 -0.24 5.52
C PHE A 45 6.69 1.11 5.04
N MET A 46 5.90 1.14 3.96
CA MET A 46 5.35 2.38 3.41
C MET A 46 4.30 3.01 4.32
N ASP A 47 3.48 2.20 5.00
CA ASP A 47 2.54 2.67 6.02
C ASP A 47 3.27 3.35 7.19
N ALA A 48 4.35 2.73 7.70
CA ALA A 48 5.22 3.34 8.71
C ALA A 48 5.86 4.65 8.22
N ALA A 49 6.33 4.68 6.97
CA ALA A 49 6.92 5.87 6.36
C ALA A 49 5.92 7.03 6.25
N LEU A 50 4.68 6.74 5.83
CA LEU A 50 3.60 7.73 5.74
C LEU A 50 3.15 8.25 7.11
N LYS A 51 3.13 7.36 8.13
CA LYS A 51 2.88 7.71 9.53
C LYS A 51 4.06 8.42 10.20
N ARG A 52 5.20 8.57 9.50
CA ARG A 52 6.46 9.15 10.00
C ARG A 52 7.01 8.41 11.22
N ASP A 53 6.73 7.13 11.33
CA ASP A 53 7.24 6.28 12.42
C ASP A 53 8.58 5.68 12.00
N ALA A 54 9.66 6.44 12.23
CA ALA A 54 11.01 6.00 11.90
C ALA A 54 11.40 4.72 12.63
N ALA A 55 10.91 4.51 13.86
CA ALA A 55 11.22 3.32 14.64
C ALA A 55 10.58 2.08 14.02
N GLN A 56 9.31 2.16 13.59
CA GLN A 56 8.68 1.04 12.87
C GLN A 56 9.27 0.82 11.49
N MET A 57 9.54 1.89 10.75
CA MET A 57 10.09 1.79 9.41
C MET A 57 11.44 1.05 9.41
N LYS A 58 12.32 1.33 10.40
CA LYS A 58 13.61 0.65 10.57
C LYS A 58 13.50 -0.85 10.81
N LYS A 59 12.41 -1.35 11.41
CA LYS A 59 12.23 -2.81 11.64
C LYS A 59 12.12 -3.62 10.36
N TYR A 60 11.67 -2.98 9.28
CA TYR A 60 11.53 -3.63 7.98
C TYR A 60 12.78 -3.44 7.11
N CYS A 61 13.80 -2.70 7.55
CA CYS A 61 15.05 -2.53 6.80
C CYS A 61 16.04 -3.62 7.20
N ILE A 62 16.79 -4.12 6.22
CA ILE A 62 17.93 -4.99 6.50
C ILE A 62 19.01 -4.21 7.27
N ALA A 63 19.72 -4.87 8.18
CA ALA A 63 20.83 -4.25 8.89
C ALA A 63 21.86 -3.64 7.91
N GLY A 64 22.26 -2.38 8.17
CA GLY A 64 23.17 -1.63 7.29
C GLY A 64 22.49 -0.79 6.21
N GLN A 65 21.17 -0.86 6.04
CA GLN A 65 20.39 0.01 5.13
C GLN A 65 19.56 1.07 5.86
N GLU A 66 19.76 1.25 7.17
CA GLU A 66 18.98 2.18 7.99
C GLU A 66 19.09 3.63 7.47
N VAL A 67 20.26 3.99 6.94
CA VAL A 67 20.52 5.33 6.37
C VAL A 67 19.64 5.59 5.15
N ALA A 68 19.52 4.63 4.23
CA ALA A 68 18.70 4.76 3.03
C ALA A 68 17.20 4.85 3.39
N CYS A 69 16.79 4.08 4.41
CA CYS A 69 15.46 4.17 4.99
C CYS A 69 15.19 5.57 5.59
N ASP A 70 16.09 6.08 6.43
CA ASP A 70 15.98 7.42 7.03
C ASP A 70 15.94 8.53 5.97
N GLN A 71 16.71 8.39 4.88
CA GLN A 71 16.69 9.33 3.77
C GLN A 71 15.31 9.38 3.10
N LEU A 72 14.68 8.24 2.84
CA LEU A 72 13.31 8.22 2.30
C LEU A 72 12.33 8.93 3.23
N LEU A 73 12.41 8.73 4.55
CA LEU A 73 11.54 9.40 5.51
C LEU A 73 11.64 10.92 5.37
N SER A 74 12.87 11.44 5.25
CA SER A 74 13.15 12.86 5.06
C SER A 74 12.56 13.39 3.74
N GLU A 75 12.67 12.60 2.67
CA GLU A 75 12.09 12.95 1.38
C GLU A 75 10.56 12.98 1.41
N ILE A 76 9.92 11.98 2.01
CA ILE A 76 8.46 11.95 2.20
C ILE A 76 8.02 13.11 3.08
N ALA A 77 8.72 13.40 4.18
CA ALA A 77 8.42 14.52 5.06
C ALA A 77 8.51 15.88 4.34
N THR A 78 9.47 16.03 3.44
CA THR A 78 9.62 17.24 2.63
C THR A 78 8.42 17.42 1.72
N VAL A 79 7.98 16.36 1.03
CA VAL A 79 6.80 16.43 0.16
C VAL A 79 5.50 16.58 0.97
N ASN A 80 5.49 16.12 2.22
CA ASN A 80 4.33 16.24 3.11
C ASN A 80 4.07 17.62 3.70
N ARG A 81 4.98 18.56 3.52
CA ARG A 81 4.63 19.98 3.69
C ARG A 81 3.76 20.50 2.53
N THR A 82 3.72 19.80 1.41
CA THR A 82 3.04 20.23 0.18
C THR A 82 1.69 19.53 -0.03
N PHE A 83 1.52 18.27 0.40
CA PHE A 83 0.29 17.49 0.25
C PHE A 83 -0.22 16.99 1.61
N LYS A 84 -1.53 17.06 1.90
CA LYS A 84 -2.08 16.73 3.23
C LYS A 84 -2.44 15.25 3.42
N GLU A 85 -2.74 14.55 2.33
CA GLU A 85 -3.13 13.14 2.33
C GLU A 85 -2.47 12.36 1.19
N TYR A 86 -2.28 11.05 1.40
CA TYR A 86 -1.56 10.16 0.48
C TYR A 86 -2.35 8.91 0.14
N LYS A 87 -2.16 8.46 -1.10
CA LYS A 87 -2.42 7.07 -1.49
C LYS A 87 -1.11 6.45 -1.92
N ALA A 88 -0.74 5.33 -1.32
CA ALA A 88 0.33 4.47 -1.79
C ALA A 88 -0.26 3.31 -2.58
N SER A 89 0.14 3.17 -3.84
CA SER A 89 -0.12 1.96 -4.61
C SER A 89 1.20 1.24 -4.80
N VAL A 90 1.32 0.07 -4.18
CA VAL A 90 2.45 -0.83 -4.36
C VAL A 90 2.13 -1.76 -5.53
N SER A 91 2.90 -1.69 -6.61
CA SER A 91 2.79 -2.57 -7.75
C SER A 91 4.10 -3.34 -7.93
N GLY A 92 4.01 -4.67 -7.96
CA GLY A 92 5.13 -5.56 -8.21
C GLY A 92 5.72 -6.15 -6.93
N THR A 93 5.53 -7.46 -6.76
CA THR A 93 6.44 -8.46 -6.17
C THR A 93 5.73 -9.80 -6.29
N ALA A 94 5.96 -10.51 -7.40
CA ALA A 94 5.43 -11.85 -7.64
C ALA A 94 6.62 -12.81 -7.84
N GLY A 95 6.74 -13.81 -6.96
CA GLY A 95 7.77 -14.86 -7.02
C GLY A 95 9.15 -14.45 -6.50
N ASN A 96 10.18 -15.25 -6.85
CA ASN A 96 11.58 -15.10 -6.42
C ASN A 96 12.31 -13.82 -6.94
N ARG A 97 11.58 -12.82 -7.45
CA ARG A 97 12.15 -11.54 -7.91
C ARG A 97 11.78 -10.43 -6.93
N THR A 98 12.85 -9.87 -6.39
CA THR A 98 12.96 -9.07 -5.19
C THR A 98 12.84 -7.57 -5.48
N GLY A 99 11.92 -7.14 -6.34
CA GLY A 99 11.83 -5.73 -6.75
C GLY A 99 10.40 -5.24 -6.88
N GLY A 100 10.11 -4.05 -6.36
CA GLY A 100 8.78 -3.45 -6.38
C GLY A 100 8.80 -1.94 -6.54
N THR A 101 7.65 -1.36 -6.86
CA THR A 101 7.50 0.10 -6.97
C THR A 101 6.27 0.56 -6.21
N ALA A 102 6.42 1.55 -5.33
CA ALA A 102 5.29 2.30 -4.80
C ALA A 102 5.19 3.65 -5.47
N LYS A 103 3.96 4.01 -5.83
CA LYS A 103 3.61 5.34 -6.29
C LYS A 103 2.92 6.09 -5.16
N LEU A 104 3.44 7.26 -4.83
CA LEU A 104 2.85 8.15 -3.83
C LEU A 104 2.13 9.29 -4.53
N TRP A 105 0.82 9.34 -4.31
CA TRP A 105 -0.09 10.30 -4.91
C TRP A 105 -0.56 11.30 -3.87
N GLY A 106 -0.64 12.57 -4.24
CA GLY A 106 -1.27 13.60 -3.43
C GLY A 106 -2.79 13.51 -3.48
N GLU A 107 -3.45 14.26 -2.61
CA GLU A 107 -4.92 14.29 -2.48
C GLU A 107 -5.66 14.57 -3.80
N LYS A 108 -5.09 15.43 -4.66
CA LYS A 108 -5.66 15.78 -5.98
C LYS A 108 -5.40 14.74 -7.07
N GLY A 109 -4.75 13.62 -6.74
CA GLY A 109 -4.36 12.60 -7.71
C GLY A 109 -3.05 12.92 -8.44
N ASP A 110 -2.28 13.89 -7.96
CA ASP A 110 -0.98 14.23 -8.53
C ASP A 110 0.08 13.21 -8.06
N LEU A 111 0.71 12.49 -9.00
CA LEU A 111 1.85 11.64 -8.69
C LEU A 111 3.06 12.52 -8.40
N PHE A 112 3.58 12.48 -7.18
CA PHE A 112 4.72 13.32 -6.80
C PHE A 112 5.98 12.53 -6.49
N MET A 113 5.86 11.23 -6.21
CA MET A 113 7.03 10.40 -5.90
C MET A 113 6.80 8.96 -6.33
N ILE A 114 7.86 8.37 -6.87
CA ILE A 114 7.96 6.95 -7.14
C ILE A 114 9.10 6.41 -6.31
N VAL A 115 8.81 5.39 -5.51
CA VAL A 115 9.77 4.69 -4.67
C VAL A 115 9.95 3.29 -5.25
N THR A 116 11.20 2.89 -5.50
CA THR A 116 11.57 1.57 -5.96
C THR A 116 12.29 0.85 -4.83
N PHE A 117 11.88 -0.38 -4.56
CA PHE A 117 12.42 -1.19 -3.48
C PHE A 117 13.01 -2.47 -4.03
N SER A 118 13.99 -3.00 -3.30
CA SER A 118 14.26 -4.42 -3.33
C SER A 118 14.06 -5.04 -1.95
N VAL A 119 13.69 -6.30 -1.92
CA VAL A 119 13.40 -7.05 -0.69
C VAL A 119 14.19 -8.34 -0.62
N GLU A 120 14.58 -8.77 0.56
CA GLU A 120 15.38 -9.98 0.77
C GLU A 120 14.74 -10.84 1.86
N ASP A 121 14.68 -12.14 1.62
CA ASP A 121 14.26 -13.13 2.62
C ASP A 121 15.44 -13.49 3.52
N LYS A 122 15.23 -13.37 4.83
CA LYS A 122 16.12 -13.88 5.87
C LYS A 122 15.32 -14.75 6.82
N ASP A 123 15.53 -16.05 6.70
CA ASP A 123 14.93 -17.06 7.58
C ASP A 123 13.38 -17.01 7.61
N GLY A 124 12.74 -16.71 6.47
CA GLY A 124 11.28 -16.61 6.35
C GLY A 124 10.72 -15.23 6.70
N VAL A 125 11.58 -14.25 6.97
CA VAL A 125 11.21 -12.85 7.22
C VAL A 125 11.76 -11.98 6.11
N TRP A 126 10.89 -11.16 5.51
CA TRP A 126 11.25 -10.30 4.40
C TRP A 126 11.64 -8.89 4.88
N TYR A 127 12.75 -8.38 4.37
CA TYR A 127 13.30 -7.07 4.68
C TYR A 127 13.54 -6.23 3.42
N ILE A 128 13.41 -4.91 3.51
CA ILE A 128 13.86 -3.97 2.49
C ILE A 128 15.39 -3.99 2.44
N SER A 129 15.95 -4.44 1.31
CA SER A 129 17.40 -4.53 1.08
C SER A 129 17.96 -3.36 0.28
N THR A 130 17.15 -2.73 -0.57
CA THR A 130 17.53 -1.48 -1.24
C THR A 130 16.31 -0.59 -1.38
N ILE A 131 16.52 0.71 -1.34
CA ILE A 131 15.46 1.67 -1.60
C ILE A 131 16.00 2.87 -2.38
N SER A 132 15.22 3.31 -3.36
CA SER A 132 15.48 4.53 -4.10
C SER A 132 14.18 5.25 -4.35
N SER A 133 14.21 6.57 -4.31
CA SER A 133 13.07 7.42 -4.58
C SER A 133 13.42 8.40 -5.68
N ARG A 134 12.40 8.74 -6.47
CA ARG A 134 12.46 9.86 -7.40
C ARG A 134 11.21 10.71 -7.24
N ARG A 135 11.40 12.01 -7.17
CA ARG A 135 10.29 12.95 -7.27
C ARG A 135 9.80 13.01 -8.72
N VAL A 136 8.50 13.15 -8.89
CA VAL A 136 7.85 13.40 -10.17
C VAL A 136 7.26 14.80 -10.07
N SER A 137 7.58 15.69 -11.01
CA SER A 137 7.00 17.03 -11.00
C SER A 137 5.49 16.94 -11.19
N ALA A 138 4.71 17.48 -10.26
CA ALA A 138 3.30 17.75 -10.50
C ALA A 138 3.23 18.80 -11.62
N SER A 139 2.60 18.45 -12.75
CA SER A 139 2.33 19.37 -13.86
C SER A 139 1.16 20.28 -13.53
#